data_AF-A0A945I3X8-F1
#
_entry.id   AF-A0A945I3X8-F1
#
_cell.length_a   1.000
_cell.length_b   1.000
_cell.length_c   1.000
_cell.angle_alpha   90.00
_cell.angle_beta   90.00
_cell.angle_gamma   90.00
#
_symmetry.space_group_name_H-M   'P 1'
#
loop_
_entity.id
_entity.type
_entity.pdbx_description
1 polymer ?
#
loop_
_entity_poly.entity_id
_entity_poly.type
_entity_poly.pdbx_seq_one_letter_code
_entity_poly.pdbx_strand_id
1 'polypeptide(L)'
;MRDWVVANYLDRLKELWTGENDAVRSVDVLIQPTMKNKSDDAEGQAILTDVDSGSAPTAEAKSGDQTGSQSNSQSGWGSGSQISAPLDNRFKFDQFVVGKPNEFAYAAARRVAEASSALFNPLFLYGGVGLGKTHLMNAIAWEILERDPSRTVMYLSAEKFMYRFVRALREQNTVDFKEQFRSVDVLMIDDV
;
A
#
# COMPACT_ATOMS: atom_id res chain seq x y z
N MET A 1 -6.45 10.82 10.58
CA MET A 1 -6.87 9.64 11.36
C MET A 1 -7.82 10.01 12.50
N ARG A 2 -7.48 10.99 13.35
CA ARG A 2 -8.35 11.48 14.44
C ARG A 2 -9.73 11.89 13.93
N ASP A 3 -9.77 12.74 12.92
CA ASP A 3 -11.02 13.31 12.39
C ASP A 3 -11.93 12.24 11.77
N TRP A 4 -11.34 11.18 11.20
CA TRP A 4 -12.10 10.06 10.65
C TRP A 4 -12.72 9.19 11.75
N VAL A 5 -11.98 8.92 12.83
CA VAL A 5 -12.51 8.19 13.99
C VAL A 5 -13.62 8.98 14.66
N VAL A 6 -13.44 10.30 14.81
CA VAL A 6 -14.46 11.20 15.34
C VAL A 6 -15.71 11.19 14.46
N ALA A 7 -15.57 11.30 13.14
CA ALA A 7 -16.72 11.36 12.22
C ALA A 7 -17.54 10.07 12.15
N ASN A 8 -16.93 8.90 12.37
CA ASN A 8 -17.59 7.60 12.15
C ASN A 8 -17.91 6.82 13.43
N TYR A 9 -17.21 7.09 14.54
CA TYR A 9 -17.30 6.26 15.75
C TYR A 9 -17.61 7.05 17.03
N LEU A 10 -17.61 8.39 16.99
CA LEU A 10 -17.83 9.19 18.20
C LEU A 10 -19.17 8.89 18.87
N ASP A 11 -20.25 8.79 18.08
CA ASP A 11 -21.59 8.56 18.62
C ASP A 11 -21.69 7.16 19.25
N ARG A 12 -21.09 6.16 18.60
CA ARG A 12 -21.03 4.81 19.13
C ARG A 12 -20.20 4.71 20.40
N LEU A 13 -19.08 5.43 20.47
CA LEU A 13 -18.24 5.49 21.66
C LEU A 13 -18.97 6.17 22.82
N LYS A 14 -19.71 7.26 22.57
CA LYS A 14 -20.53 7.91 23.59
C LYS A 14 -21.59 6.98 24.15
N GLU A 15 -22.34 6.28 23.29
CA GLU A 15 -23.37 5.33 23.70
C GLU A 15 -22.83 4.22 24.61
N LEU A 16 -21.69 3.63 24.24
CA LEU A 16 -21.05 2.58 25.04
C LEU A 16 -20.57 3.11 26.40
N TRP A 17 -19.96 4.30 26.44
CA TRP A 17 -19.48 4.89 27.69
C TRP A 17 -20.60 5.36 28.61
N THR A 18 -21.72 5.84 28.07
CA THR A 18 -22.91 6.15 28.87
C THR A 18 -23.53 4.87 29.44
N GLY A 19 -23.48 3.75 28.71
CA GLY A 19 -23.94 2.45 29.22
C GLY A 19 -23.12 1.91 30.42
N GLU A 20 -21.86 2.29 30.54
CA GLU A 20 -20.98 1.88 31.65
C GLU A 20 -20.94 2.90 32.79
N ASN A 21 -21.11 4.20 32.48
CA ASN A 21 -21.06 5.27 33.46
C ASN A 21 -21.92 6.47 33.04
N ASP A 22 -23.07 6.61 33.70
CA ASP A 22 -24.03 7.70 33.48
C ASP A 22 -23.47 9.11 33.76
N ALA A 23 -22.32 9.23 34.43
CA ALA A 23 -21.68 10.52 34.66
C ALA A 23 -20.88 11.06 33.46
N VAL A 24 -20.66 10.25 32.42
CA VAL A 24 -19.87 10.63 31.24
C VAL A 24 -20.72 11.50 30.30
N ARG A 25 -20.29 12.75 30.09
CA ARG A 25 -20.99 13.73 29.24
C ARG A 25 -20.32 14.00 27.89
N SER A 26 -19.06 13.62 27.75
CA SER A 26 -18.28 13.83 26.52
C SER A 26 -17.16 12.79 26.41
N VAL A 27 -16.79 12.47 25.17
CA VAL A 27 -15.68 11.57 24.84
C VAL A 27 -14.77 12.30 23.87
N ASP A 28 -13.52 12.49 24.26
CA ASP A 28 -12.49 13.12 23.42
C ASP A 28 -11.52 12.05 22.90
N VAL A 29 -11.33 12.01 21.58
CA VAL A 29 -10.40 11.09 20.94
C VAL A 29 -9.06 11.79 20.76
N LEU A 30 -7.98 11.26 21.34
CA LEU A 30 -6.61 11.74 21.19
C LEU A 30 -5.75 10.67 20.51
N ILE A 31 -4.93 11.04 19.53
CA ILE A 31 -3.96 10.14 18.91
C ILE A 31 -2.58 10.50 19.44
N GLN A 32 -1.94 9.57 20.13
CA GLN A 32 -0.55 9.72 20.54
C GLN A 32 0.39 9.20 19.45
N PRO A 33 1.41 9.97 19.04
CA PRO A 33 2.49 9.43 18.22
C PRO A 33 3.30 8.42 19.05
N THR A 34 3.53 7.23 18.49
CA THR A 34 4.37 6.21 19.12
C THR A 34 5.80 6.74 19.25
N MET A 35 6.26 6.94 20.48
CA MET A 35 7.68 7.18 20.77
C MET A 35 8.45 5.89 20.44
N LYS A 36 9.45 6.00 19.56
CA LYS A 36 10.47 4.95 19.41
C LYS A 36 11.21 4.82 20.74
N ASN A 37 11.05 3.68 21.43
CA ASN A 37 11.91 3.34 22.56
C ASN A 37 13.34 3.17 22.03
N LYS A 38 14.25 3.98 22.57
CA LYS A 38 15.68 3.93 22.32
C LYS A 38 16.32 3.27 23.54
N SER A 39 16.30 1.95 23.57
CA SER A 39 17.05 1.15 24.52
C SER A 39 17.26 -0.22 23.89
N ASP A 40 18.48 -0.42 23.40
CA ASP A 40 19.22 -1.68 23.37
C ASP A 40 20.30 -1.48 22.31
N ASP A 41 21.45 -0.99 22.76
CA ASP A 41 22.77 -1.19 22.14
C ASP A 41 23.82 -0.56 23.07
N ALA A 42 24.09 -1.27 24.16
CA ALA A 42 25.29 -1.12 24.95
C ALA A 42 25.81 -2.53 25.24
N GLU A 43 26.85 -2.96 24.52
CA GLU A 43 28.12 -3.42 25.09
C GLU A 43 29.08 -4.01 24.04
N GLY A 44 30.34 -3.55 24.12
CA GLY A 44 31.56 -4.26 23.71
C GLY A 44 32.03 -4.05 22.27
N GLN A 45 33.29 -3.75 21.96
CA GLN A 45 34.54 -3.66 22.71
C GLN A 45 35.52 -2.78 21.93
N ALA A 46 36.47 -2.21 22.67
CA ALA A 46 37.57 -1.37 22.21
C ALA A 46 38.43 -1.99 21.10
N ILE A 47 39.16 -1.16 20.34
CA ILE A 47 40.64 -1.17 20.27
C ILE A 47 41.16 -0.16 19.20
N LEU A 48 42.07 0.69 19.69
CA LEU A 48 43.18 1.43 19.06
C LEU A 48 42.95 2.80 18.38
N THR A 49 43.60 3.76 19.02
CA THR A 49 44.07 5.08 18.61
C THR A 49 45.05 5.00 17.45
N ASP A 50 45.04 6.00 16.55
CA ASP A 50 46.22 6.84 16.26
C ASP A 50 45.89 8.02 15.30
N VAL A 51 46.16 9.22 15.82
CA VAL A 51 46.90 10.37 15.24
C VAL A 51 46.53 10.93 13.84
N ASP A 52 45.82 12.06 13.89
CA ASP A 52 46.18 13.42 13.40
C ASP A 52 46.65 13.69 11.94
N SER A 53 46.21 14.89 11.49
CA SER A 53 46.82 15.79 10.50
C SER A 53 46.58 15.56 8.99
N GLY A 54 45.60 16.31 8.45
CA GLY A 54 45.92 17.48 7.62
C GLY A 54 46.14 17.31 6.10
N SER A 55 45.45 18.20 5.36
CA SER A 55 45.82 18.80 4.05
C SER A 55 44.97 18.40 2.84
N ALA A 56 44.16 19.36 2.37
CA ALA A 56 43.85 19.57 0.95
C ALA A 56 45.07 20.27 0.28
N PRO A 57 45.28 20.28 -1.07
CA PRO A 57 44.31 20.76 -2.07
C PRO A 57 44.38 20.14 -3.50
N THR A 58 43.45 20.58 -4.39
CA THR A 58 43.55 20.76 -5.89
C THR A 58 44.08 19.61 -6.78
N ALA A 59 43.64 19.34 -8.00
CA ALA A 59 42.59 19.80 -8.91
C ALA A 59 42.65 18.90 -10.18
N GLU A 60 41.69 19.13 -11.08
CA GLU A 60 41.71 18.86 -12.53
C GLU A 60 41.04 17.61 -13.09
N ALA A 61 40.47 17.86 -14.25
CA ALA A 61 39.33 17.23 -14.88
C ALA A 61 39.72 16.49 -16.16
N LYS A 62 38.80 15.63 -16.64
CA LYS A 62 38.46 15.33 -18.05
C LYS A 62 37.32 14.28 -18.03
N SER A 63 36.10 14.64 -18.44
CA SER A 63 35.57 14.68 -19.81
C SER A 63 35.47 13.29 -20.46
N GLY A 64 34.24 12.91 -20.82
CA GLY A 64 33.89 11.66 -21.49
C GLY A 64 32.37 11.50 -21.62
N ASP A 65 31.80 12.28 -22.53
CA ASP A 65 30.42 12.26 -23.03
C ASP A 65 30.09 10.93 -23.74
N GLN A 66 28.86 10.41 -23.58
CA GLN A 66 28.03 9.91 -24.70
C GLN A 66 26.58 9.60 -24.28
N THR A 67 25.71 10.57 -24.58
CA THR A 67 24.51 10.42 -25.44
C THR A 67 23.59 9.19 -25.30
N GLY A 68 22.35 9.46 -24.90
CA GLY A 68 21.20 8.57 -25.06
C GLY A 68 19.90 9.36 -24.98
N SER A 69 19.62 10.16 -26.00
CA SER A 69 18.39 10.93 -26.16
C SER A 69 17.21 9.97 -26.39
N GLN A 70 16.23 9.98 -25.49
CA GLN A 70 14.86 9.59 -25.83
C GLN A 70 13.89 10.67 -25.35
N SER A 71 13.68 11.62 -26.26
CA SER A 71 12.45 12.39 -26.34
C SER A 71 11.29 11.45 -26.71
N ASN A 72 10.26 11.41 -25.87
CA ASN A 72 8.92 11.22 -26.41
C ASN A 72 7.88 11.97 -25.56
N SER A 73 7.61 13.21 -25.96
CA SER A 73 6.39 13.91 -25.65
C SER A 73 5.31 13.45 -26.63
N GLN A 74 4.35 12.65 -26.19
CA GLN A 74 3.02 12.66 -26.80
C GLN A 74 1.90 12.27 -25.83
N SER A 75 1.11 13.29 -25.56
CA SER A 75 -0.25 13.31 -25.05
C SER A 75 -1.18 12.32 -25.76
N GLY A 76 -1.93 11.56 -24.97
CA GLY A 76 -3.03 10.72 -25.44
C GLY A 76 -3.56 9.86 -24.30
N TRP A 77 -4.32 10.46 -23.36
CA TRP A 77 -5.09 9.68 -22.39
C TRP A 77 -6.28 9.03 -23.11
N GLY A 78 -5.99 7.99 -23.88
CA GLY A 78 -6.94 7.08 -24.48
C GLY A 78 -6.88 5.73 -23.77
N SER A 79 -8.04 5.29 -23.28
CA SER A 79 -8.39 3.90 -22.98
C SER A 79 -7.72 3.23 -21.77
N GLY A 80 -8.35 3.38 -20.60
CA GLY A 80 -8.63 2.31 -19.61
C GLY A 80 -7.49 1.56 -18.89
N SER A 81 -6.26 1.53 -19.40
CA SER A 81 -5.23 0.57 -18.95
C SER A 81 -4.04 1.20 -18.22
N GLN A 82 -3.87 2.52 -18.27
CA GLN A 82 -2.71 3.24 -17.68
C GLN A 82 -2.77 3.41 -16.15
N ILE A 83 -3.89 3.05 -15.51
CA ILE A 83 -4.13 3.33 -14.08
C ILE A 83 -3.60 2.19 -13.21
N SER A 84 -3.82 0.95 -13.63
CA SER A 84 -3.33 -0.23 -12.93
C SER A 84 -1.82 -0.34 -13.04
N ALA A 85 -1.16 -0.74 -11.95
CA ALA A 85 0.20 -1.27 -12.03
C ALA A 85 0.17 -2.64 -12.75
N PRO A 86 1.25 -3.00 -13.46
CA PRO A 86 1.35 -4.32 -14.07
C PRO A 86 1.37 -5.41 -13.00
N LEU A 87 0.72 -6.53 -13.29
CA LEU A 87 0.79 -7.73 -12.46
C LEU A 87 2.11 -8.46 -12.71
N ASP A 88 2.73 -8.98 -11.66
CA ASP A 88 3.95 -9.78 -11.78
C ASP A 88 3.59 -11.24 -12.07
N ASN A 89 4.06 -11.78 -13.19
CA ASN A 89 3.78 -13.16 -13.61
C ASN A 89 4.42 -14.21 -12.69
N ARG A 90 5.33 -13.82 -11.79
CA ARG A 90 5.92 -14.68 -10.74
C ARG A 90 5.03 -14.83 -9.50
N PHE A 91 3.97 -14.03 -9.40
CA PHE A 91 3.09 -14.01 -8.24
C PHE A 91 1.77 -14.67 -8.57
N LYS A 92 1.83 -15.97 -8.85
CA LYS A 92 0.68 -16.84 -9.08
C LYS A 92 0.46 -17.82 -7.91
N PHE A 93 -0.74 -18.40 -7.80
CA PHE A 93 -1.07 -19.32 -6.72
C PHE A 93 -0.24 -20.61 -6.75
N ASP A 94 0.11 -21.09 -7.94
CA ASP A 94 0.96 -22.28 -8.15
C ASP A 94 2.39 -22.10 -7.63
N GLN A 95 2.88 -20.86 -7.60
CA GLN A 95 4.21 -20.48 -7.12
C GLN A 95 4.20 -20.06 -5.64
N PHE A 96 3.05 -20.06 -4.96
CA PHE A 96 2.95 -19.72 -3.55
C PHE A 96 3.08 -20.97 -2.67
N VAL A 97 4.10 -21.00 -1.80
CA VAL A 97 4.33 -22.12 -0.88
C VAL A 97 3.40 -22.01 0.34
N VAL A 98 2.49 -22.97 0.46
CA VAL A 98 1.53 -23.04 1.56
C VAL A 98 2.11 -23.80 2.75
N GLY A 99 1.94 -23.25 3.94
CA GLY A 99 2.26 -23.90 5.21
C GLY A 99 1.36 -23.38 6.33
N LYS A 100 1.36 -24.05 7.49
CA LYS A 100 0.48 -23.72 8.63
C LYS A 100 0.35 -22.22 8.95
N PRO A 101 1.42 -21.40 8.92
CA PRO A 101 1.29 -19.97 9.26
C PRO A 101 0.54 -19.12 8.22
N ASN A 102 0.48 -19.55 6.95
CA ASN A 102 -0.12 -18.80 5.85
C ASN A 102 -1.33 -19.51 5.20
N GLU A 103 -1.64 -20.73 5.64
CA GLU A 103 -2.71 -21.58 5.11
C GLU A 103 -4.07 -20.86 5.10
N PHE A 104 -4.40 -20.16 6.19
CA PHE A 104 -5.66 -19.42 6.28
C PHE A 104 -5.75 -18.28 5.26
N ALA A 105 -4.69 -17.47 5.13
CA ALA A 105 -4.64 -16.37 4.17
C ALA A 105 -4.70 -16.87 2.73
N TYR A 106 -3.98 -17.97 2.44
CA TYR A 106 -4.04 -18.64 1.14
C TYR A 106 -5.44 -19.15 0.82
N ALA A 107 -6.09 -19.85 1.75
CA ALA A 107 -7.44 -20.38 1.55
C ALA A 107 -8.47 -19.25 1.33
N ALA A 108 -8.37 -18.15 2.09
CA ALA A 108 -9.22 -16.97 1.91
C ALA A 108 -8.99 -16.31 0.54
N ALA A 109 -7.74 -16.11 0.15
CA ALA A 109 -7.37 -15.55 -1.15
C ALA A 109 -7.90 -16.41 -2.30
N ARG A 110 -7.71 -17.73 -2.21
CA ARG A 110 -8.25 -18.69 -3.18
C ARG A 110 -9.76 -18.58 -3.26
N ARG A 111 -10.46 -18.61 -2.12
CA ARG A 111 -11.93 -18.54 -2.11
C ARG A 111 -12.47 -17.28 -2.77
N VAL A 112 -11.82 -16.14 -2.59
CA VAL A 112 -12.18 -14.86 -3.22
C VAL A 112 -11.92 -14.88 -4.73
N ALA A 113 -10.77 -15.41 -5.16
CA ALA A 113 -10.42 -15.51 -6.57
C ALA A 113 -11.36 -16.45 -7.36
N GLU A 114 -11.84 -17.50 -6.70
CA GLU A 114 -12.70 -18.51 -7.33
C GLU A 114 -14.19 -18.17 -7.31
N ALA A 115 -14.61 -17.18 -6.51
CA ALA A 115 -16.01 -16.85 -6.35
C ALA A 115 -16.56 -16.09 -7.56
N SER A 116 -17.71 -16.54 -8.09
CA SER A 116 -18.45 -15.86 -9.15
C SER A 116 -19.14 -14.58 -8.67
N SER A 117 -19.39 -14.47 -7.37
CA SER A 117 -19.84 -13.25 -6.70
C SER A 117 -18.99 -12.97 -5.47
N ALA A 118 -18.88 -11.71 -5.07
CA ALA A 118 -18.06 -11.33 -3.91
C ALA A 118 -18.71 -11.83 -2.60
N LEU A 119 -18.28 -13.00 -2.13
CA LEU A 119 -18.76 -13.59 -0.88
C LEU A 119 -18.27 -12.82 0.36
N PHE A 120 -17.07 -12.24 0.26
CA PHE A 120 -16.46 -11.40 1.28
C PHE A 120 -15.90 -10.16 0.59
N ASN A 121 -16.46 -9.00 0.90
CA ASN A 121 -16.01 -7.71 0.40
C ASN A 121 -15.99 -6.69 1.55
N PRO A 122 -14.83 -6.19 1.99
CA PRO A 122 -13.49 -6.41 1.42
C PRO A 122 -12.79 -7.70 1.93
N LEU A 123 -11.77 -8.16 1.18
CA LEU A 123 -10.72 -9.05 1.70
C LEU A 123 -9.54 -8.19 2.18
N PHE A 124 -9.13 -8.34 3.44
CA PHE A 124 -8.00 -7.61 4.01
C PHE A 124 -6.88 -8.58 4.43
N LEU A 125 -5.70 -8.44 3.80
CA LEU A 125 -4.52 -9.24 4.10
C LEU A 125 -3.53 -8.41 4.93
N TYR A 126 -3.17 -8.87 6.11
CA TYR A 126 -2.22 -8.20 7.01
C TYR A 126 -1.13 -9.15 7.48
N GLY A 127 0.03 -8.60 7.81
CA GLY A 127 1.21 -9.34 8.24
C GLY A 127 2.49 -8.55 8.04
N GLY A 128 3.58 -9.03 8.63
CA GLY A 128 4.91 -8.45 8.49
C GLY A 128 5.42 -8.39 7.04
N VAL A 129 6.61 -7.79 6.87
CA VAL A 129 7.30 -7.72 5.58
C VAL A 129 7.67 -9.13 5.11
N GLY A 130 7.61 -9.37 3.79
CA GLY A 130 8.02 -10.66 3.20
C GLY A 130 7.08 -11.85 3.46
N LEU A 131 5.92 -11.66 4.11
CA LEU A 131 4.97 -12.75 4.38
C LEU A 131 4.02 -13.08 3.22
N GLY A 132 4.28 -12.54 2.02
CA GLY A 132 3.56 -12.90 0.80
C GLY A 132 2.24 -12.18 0.56
N LYS A 133 1.96 -11.04 1.21
CA LYS A 133 0.75 -10.22 0.98
C LYS A 133 0.60 -9.81 -0.50
N THR A 134 1.62 -9.14 -1.04
CA THR A 134 1.68 -8.72 -2.45
C THR A 134 1.60 -9.92 -3.40
N HIS A 135 2.22 -11.05 -3.05
CA HIS A 135 2.14 -12.28 -3.84
C HIS A 135 0.70 -12.78 -3.91
N LEU A 136 0.04 -12.97 -2.76
CA LEU A 136 -1.35 -13.43 -2.72
C LEU A 136 -2.29 -12.47 -3.44
N MET A 137 -2.09 -11.15 -3.30
CA MET A 137 -2.89 -10.16 -4.02
C MET A 137 -2.76 -10.29 -5.55
N ASN A 138 -1.54 -10.42 -6.07
CA ASN A 138 -1.31 -10.64 -7.50
C ASN A 138 -1.86 -12.01 -7.95
N ALA A 139 -1.75 -13.04 -7.12
CA ALA A 139 -2.26 -14.37 -7.44
C ALA A 139 -3.79 -14.37 -7.58
N ILE A 140 -4.51 -13.61 -6.74
CA ILE A 140 -5.94 -13.38 -6.89
C ILE A 140 -6.23 -12.73 -8.25
N ALA A 141 -5.48 -11.69 -8.62
CA ALA A 141 -5.68 -10.98 -9.88
C ALA A 141 -5.49 -11.90 -11.10
N TRP A 142 -4.41 -12.69 -11.10
CA TRP A 142 -4.14 -13.66 -12.17
C TRP A 142 -5.24 -14.71 -12.28
N GLU A 143 -5.64 -15.33 -11.18
CA GLU A 143 -6.69 -16.35 -11.20
C GLU A 143 -8.03 -15.79 -11.69
N ILE A 144 -8.38 -14.54 -11.32
CA ILE A 144 -9.60 -13.88 -11.80
C ILE A 144 -9.53 -13.67 -13.32
N LEU A 145 -8.40 -13.16 -13.84
CA LEU A 145 -8.22 -12.90 -15.27
C LEU A 145 -8.11 -14.19 -16.10
N GLU A 146 -7.52 -15.25 -15.54
CA GLU A 146 -7.44 -16.57 -16.20
C GLU A 146 -8.83 -17.23 -16.30
N ARG A 147 -9.70 -17.03 -15.30
CA ARG A 147 -11.08 -17.56 -15.30
C ARG A 147 -12.02 -16.76 -16.16
N ASP A 148 -11.93 -15.43 -16.09
CA ASP A 148 -12.77 -14.52 -16.84
C ASP A 148 -11.94 -13.34 -17.38
N PRO A 149 -11.41 -13.46 -18.61
CA PRO A 149 -10.63 -12.42 -19.25
C PRO A 149 -11.42 -11.13 -19.52
N SER A 150 -12.75 -11.15 -19.40
CA SER A 150 -13.58 -9.96 -19.59
C SER A 150 -13.63 -9.06 -18.35
N ARG A 151 -13.24 -9.57 -17.17
CA ARG A 151 -13.24 -8.80 -15.93
C ARG A 151 -12.16 -7.74 -15.92
N THR A 152 -12.52 -6.60 -15.37
CA THR A 152 -11.64 -5.45 -15.19
C THR A 152 -11.05 -5.45 -13.78
N VAL A 153 -9.74 -5.72 -13.69
CA VAL A 153 -8.99 -5.72 -12.42
C VAL A 153 -8.08 -4.49 -12.36
N MET A 154 -8.22 -3.69 -11.31
CA MET A 154 -7.35 -2.53 -11.05
C MET A 154 -6.50 -2.77 -9.81
N TYR A 155 -5.19 -2.80 -10.02
CA TYR A 155 -4.17 -2.98 -8.99
C TYR A 155 -3.32 -1.71 -8.84
N LEU A 156 -3.13 -1.22 -7.62
CA LEU A 156 -2.30 -0.05 -7.34
C LEU A 156 -1.80 -0.04 -5.89
N SER A 157 -0.69 0.64 -5.62
CA SER A 157 -0.28 0.92 -4.24
C SER A 157 -1.13 2.01 -3.61
N ALA A 158 -1.22 2.02 -2.28
CA ALA A 158 -1.88 3.07 -1.51
C ALA A 158 -1.26 4.46 -1.78
N GLU A 159 0.07 4.53 -1.96
CA GLU A 159 0.77 5.76 -2.36
C GLU A 159 0.26 6.30 -3.70
N LYS A 160 0.17 5.42 -4.72
CA LYS A 160 -0.34 5.81 -6.05
C LYS A 160 -1.81 6.23 -5.98
N PHE A 161 -2.61 5.53 -5.19
CA PHE A 161 -4.00 5.91 -4.93
C PHE A 161 -4.08 7.33 -4.34
N MET A 162 -3.29 7.59 -3.30
CA MET A 162 -3.27 8.88 -2.61
C MET A 162 -2.83 10.02 -3.52
N TYR A 163 -1.74 9.83 -4.27
CA TYR A 163 -1.27 10.81 -5.24
C TYR A 163 -2.37 11.19 -6.24
N ARG A 164 -3.08 10.20 -6.79
CA ARG A 164 -4.17 10.44 -7.75
C ARG A 164 -5.36 11.12 -7.10
N PHE A 165 -5.71 10.73 -5.88
CA PHE A 165 -6.80 11.33 -5.12
C PHE A 165 -6.53 12.83 -4.88
N VAL A 166 -5.33 13.18 -4.42
CA VAL A 166 -4.92 14.58 -4.21
C VAL A 166 -4.91 15.37 -5.52
N ARG A 167 -4.44 14.77 -6.61
CA ARG A 167 -4.44 15.42 -7.94
C ARG A 167 -5.86 15.70 -8.43
N ALA A 168 -6.76 14.74 -8.32
CA ALA A 168 -8.17 14.90 -8.70
C ALA A 168 -8.86 16.01 -7.90
N LEU A 169 -8.52 16.17 -6.61
CA LEU A 169 -9.01 17.29 -5.80
C LEU A 169 -8.50 18.63 -6.32
N ARG A 170 -7.21 18.73 -6.65
CA ARG A 170 -6.59 19.98 -7.17
C ARG A 170 -7.17 20.40 -8.52
N GLU A 171 -7.41 19.43 -9.39
CA GLU A 171 -7.96 19.64 -10.73
C GLU A 171 -9.50 19.80 -10.73
N GLN A 172 -10.14 19.76 -9.56
CA GLN A 172 -11.60 19.71 -9.39
C GLN A 172 -12.28 18.57 -10.16
N ASN A 173 -11.51 17.55 -10.54
CA ASN A 173 -11.98 16.41 -11.32
C ASN A 173 -12.24 15.18 -10.44
N THR A 174 -13.01 15.37 -9.37
CA THR A 174 -13.31 14.30 -8.40
C THR A 174 -14.34 13.31 -8.92
N VAL A 175 -15.18 13.72 -9.88
CA VAL A 175 -16.21 12.87 -10.49
C VAL A 175 -15.54 11.80 -11.34
N ASP A 176 -14.69 12.18 -12.29
CA ASP A 176 -14.00 11.21 -13.16
C ASP A 176 -13.11 10.26 -12.35
N PHE A 177 -12.49 10.77 -11.28
CA PHE A 177 -11.76 9.92 -10.34
C PHE A 177 -12.67 8.83 -9.77
N LYS A 178 -13.83 9.19 -9.20
CA LYS A 178 -14.77 8.21 -8.64
C LYS A 178 -15.25 7.20 -9.68
N GLU A 179 -15.58 7.66 -10.89
CA GLU A 179 -16.05 6.79 -11.98
C GLU A 179 -14.97 5.80 -12.43
N GLN A 180 -13.70 6.20 -12.45
CA GLN A 180 -12.58 5.28 -12.74
C GLN A 180 -12.50 4.12 -11.73
N PHE A 181 -12.75 4.36 -10.44
CA PHE A 181 -12.71 3.30 -9.42
C PHE A 181 -14.02 2.51 -9.32
N ARG A 182 -15.15 3.07 -9.76
CA ARG A 182 -16.45 2.37 -9.77
C ARG A 182 -16.68 1.50 -11.00
N SER A 183 -15.98 1.79 -12.09
CA SER A 183 -16.10 1.07 -13.35
C SER A 183 -15.35 -0.27 -13.38
N VAL A 184 -14.63 -0.62 -12.31
CA VAL A 184 -13.88 -1.88 -12.23
C VAL A 184 -14.62 -2.96 -11.48
N ASP A 185 -14.46 -4.20 -11.92
CA ASP A 185 -15.03 -5.37 -11.24
C ASP A 185 -14.27 -5.74 -9.98
N VAL A 186 -12.96 -5.44 -9.94
CA VAL A 186 -12.09 -5.72 -8.79
C VAL A 186 -11.11 -4.58 -8.59
N LEU A 187 -11.09 -4.06 -7.36
CA LEU A 187 -10.12 -3.06 -6.90
C LEU A 187 -9.19 -3.67 -5.87
N MET A 188 -7.88 -3.57 -6.11
CA MET A 188 -6.83 -4.07 -5.23
C MET A 188 -5.88 -2.94 -4.86
N ILE A 189 -5.71 -2.69 -3.56
CA ILE A 189 -4.82 -1.66 -3.04
C ILE A 189 -3.76 -2.32 -2.17
N ASP A 190 -2.49 -2.25 -2.57
CA ASP A 190 -1.35 -2.79 -1.82
C ASP A 190 -0.71 -1.72 -0.91
N ASP A 191 0.00 -2.17 0.12
CA ASP A 191 0.74 -1.32 1.08
C ASP A 191 -0.10 -0.19 1.73
N VAL A 192 -1.29 -0.54 2.25
CA VAL A 192 -2.20 0.35 3.01
C VAL A 192 -1.70 0.61 4.44
#